data_AF-A0A7C1XDU3-F1
#
_entry.id   AF-A0A7C1XDU3-F1
#
_cell.length_a   1.000
_cell.length_b   1.000
_cell.length_c   1.000
_cell.angle_alpha   90.00
_cell.angle_beta   90.00
_cell.angle_gamma   90.00
#
_symmetry.space_group_name_H-M   'P 1'
#
loop_
_entity.id
_entity.type
_entity.pdbx_description
1 polymer ?
#
loop_
_entity_poly.entity_id
_entity_poly.type
_entity_poly.pdbx_seq_one_letter_code
_entity_poly.pdbx_strand_id
1 'polypeptide(L)'
;MDPTYMGNDEAGAILAVMGGFMLVFVAIMIVVAIFYLLSLSKALSLAGENNRQMSPGLVWLNLIPIFSLGWHFYTVAKVAEAIRNKYAEAGVDDPGNGGWPLGLTVSILNVVVILPIPFINMLVAIALLVVWIIYWVKIAGYNKAMASMAAPATA
;
A
#
# COMPACT_ATOMS: atom_id res chain seq x y z
N MET A 1 13.23 41.45 19.13
CA MET A 1 11.90 40.86 18.88
C MET A 1 11.71 39.79 19.93
N ASP A 2 10.91 40.10 20.94
CA ASP A 2 10.65 39.24 22.09
C ASP A 2 9.65 38.14 21.66
N PRO A 3 9.97 36.83 21.80
CA PRO A 3 9.09 35.72 21.40
C PRO A 3 7.78 35.64 22.19
N THR A 4 7.63 36.43 23.25
CA THR A 4 6.46 36.38 24.16
C THR A 4 5.21 37.13 23.65
N TYR A 5 5.26 37.76 22.47
CA TYR A 5 4.15 38.55 21.90
C TYR A 5 3.30 37.85 20.83
N MET A 6 3.44 36.53 20.61
CA MET A 6 2.38 35.81 19.90
C MET A 6 1.18 35.70 20.85
N GLY A 7 0.19 36.56 20.65
CA GLY A 7 -1.09 36.44 21.36
C GLY A 7 -1.65 35.04 21.17
N ASN A 8 -2.22 34.48 22.22
CA ASN A 8 -3.01 33.25 22.22
C ASN A 8 -3.95 33.12 20.99
N ASP A 9 -4.46 34.24 20.47
CA ASP A 9 -5.30 34.31 19.27
C ASP A 9 -4.53 34.00 17.95
N GLU A 10 -3.29 34.49 17.80
CA GLU A 10 -2.44 34.20 16.64
C GLU A 10 -1.96 32.75 16.64
N ALA A 11 -1.55 32.25 17.82
CA ALA A 11 -1.19 30.84 17.99
C ALA A 11 -2.39 29.92 17.69
N GLY A 12 -3.60 30.29 18.13
CA GLY A 12 -4.84 29.58 17.81
C GLY A 12 -5.14 29.56 16.30
N ALA A 13 -4.97 30.69 15.61
CA ALA A 13 -5.14 30.78 14.16
C ALA A 13 -4.12 29.91 13.40
N ILE A 14 -2.85 29.91 13.79
CA ILE A 14 -1.80 29.08 13.19
C ILE A 14 -2.12 27.59 13.38
N LEU A 15 -2.49 27.16 14.59
CA LEU A 15 -2.87 25.78 14.88
C LEU A 15 -4.10 25.34 14.07
N ALA A 16 -5.10 26.22 13.91
CA ALA A 16 -6.29 25.93 13.11
C ALA A 16 -5.95 25.74 11.62
N VAL A 17 -5.10 26.61 11.05
CA VAL A 17 -4.64 26.50 9.67
C VAL A 17 -3.81 25.23 9.46
N MET A 18 -2.84 24.95 10.36
CA MET A 18 -2.03 23.73 10.33
C MET A 18 -2.90 22.47 10.45
N GLY A 19 -3.87 22.47 11.36
CA GLY A 19 -4.83 21.39 11.52
C GLY A 19 -5.67 21.17 10.26
N GLY A 20 -6.15 22.24 9.63
CA GLY A 20 -6.88 22.18 8.37
C GLY A 20 -6.04 21.53 7.25
N PHE A 21 -4.79 21.97 7.07
CA PHE A 21 -3.88 21.35 6.09
C PHE A 21 -3.60 19.88 6.40
N MET A 22 -3.39 19.54 7.68
CA MET A 22 -3.17 18.16 8.11
C MET A 22 -4.36 17.25 7.78
N LEU A 23 -5.59 17.73 8.02
CA LEU A 23 -6.81 16.97 7.71
C LEU A 23 -6.96 16.74 6.21
N VAL A 24 -6.72 17.76 5.38
CA VAL A 24 -6.76 17.62 3.92
C VAL A 24 -5.69 16.63 3.43
N PHE A 25 -4.48 16.73 3.97
CA PHE A 25 -3.38 15.81 3.64
C PHE A 25 -3.73 14.36 4.00
N VAL A 26 -4.25 14.12 5.21
CA VAL A 26 -4.69 12.80 5.66
C VAL A 26 -5.82 12.27 4.78
N ALA A 27 -6.79 13.10 4.41
CA ALA A 27 -7.88 12.70 3.52
C ALA A 27 -7.37 12.25 2.14
N ILE A 28 -6.42 12.99 1.56
CA ILE A 28 -5.77 12.60 0.30
C ILE A 28 -5.05 11.26 0.45
N MET A 29 -4.26 11.09 1.52
CA MET A 29 -3.53 9.84 1.77
C MET A 29 -4.46 8.63 1.93
N ILE A 30 -5.61 8.81 2.58
CA ILE A 30 -6.65 7.76 2.70
C ILE A 30 -7.20 7.40 1.32
N VAL A 31 -7.51 8.38 0.47
CA VAL A 31 -8.00 8.12 -0.89
C VAL A 31 -6.98 7.32 -1.70
N VAL A 32 -5.70 7.71 -1.67
CA VAL A 32 -4.64 6.97 -2.37
C VAL A 32 -4.50 5.54 -1.80
N ALA A 33 -4.55 5.39 -0.48
CA ALA A 33 -4.50 4.07 0.17
C ALA A 33 -5.69 3.17 -0.24
N ILE A 34 -6.89 3.74 -0.40
CA ILE A 34 -8.06 3.01 -0.91
C ILE A 34 -7.79 2.47 -2.33
N PHE A 35 -7.26 3.29 -3.24
CA PHE A 35 -6.93 2.83 -4.59
C PHE A 35 -5.85 1.74 -4.62
N TYR A 36 -4.87 1.84 -3.72
CA TYR A 36 -3.88 0.78 -3.51
C TYR A 36 -4.54 -0.54 -3.07
N LEU A 37 -5.39 -0.51 -2.03
CA LEU A 37 -6.08 -1.70 -1.54
C LEU A 37 -7.04 -2.30 -2.57
N LEU A 38 -7.73 -1.46 -3.34
CA LEU A 38 -8.54 -1.90 -4.48
C LEU A 38 -7.69 -2.64 -5.52
N SER A 39 -6.44 -2.20 -5.75
CA SER A 39 -5.53 -2.86 -6.68
C SER A 39 -5.07 -4.23 -6.16
N LEU A 40 -4.82 -4.37 -4.86
CA LEU A 40 -4.53 -5.68 -4.24
C LEU A 40 -5.74 -6.61 -4.28
N SER A 41 -6.93 -6.10 -3.95
CA SER A 41 -8.20 -6.84 -4.03
C SER A 41 -8.47 -7.33 -5.45
N LYS A 42 -8.24 -6.46 -6.45
CA LYS A 42 -8.33 -6.82 -7.87
C LYS A 42 -7.36 -7.93 -8.25
N ALA A 43 -6.12 -7.91 -7.75
CA ALA A 43 -5.15 -8.97 -8.01
C ALA A 43 -5.65 -10.33 -7.51
N LEU A 44 -6.14 -10.39 -6.28
CA LEU A 44 -6.73 -11.61 -5.70
C LEU A 44 -7.97 -12.07 -6.48
N SER A 45 -8.79 -11.13 -6.95
CA SER A 45 -9.99 -11.44 -7.72
C SER A 45 -9.65 -11.99 -9.11
N LEU A 46 -8.68 -11.40 -9.80
CA LEU A 46 -8.21 -11.83 -11.13
C LEU A 46 -7.49 -13.17 -11.10
N ALA A 47 -6.79 -13.48 -10.00
CA ALA A 47 -6.19 -14.79 -9.81
C ALA A 47 -7.26 -15.90 -9.80
N GLY A 48 -8.48 -15.60 -9.37
CA GLY A 48 -9.56 -16.58 -9.27
C GLY A 48 -9.49 -17.40 -7.98
N GLU A 49 -10.59 -18.08 -7.67
CA GLU A 49 -10.77 -18.75 -6.37
C GLU A 49 -9.79 -19.90 -6.12
N ASN A 50 -9.45 -20.64 -7.17
CA ASN A 50 -8.54 -21.78 -7.08
C ASN A 50 -7.08 -21.35 -6.83
N ASN A 51 -6.72 -20.11 -7.18
CA ASN A 51 -5.34 -19.63 -7.11
C ASN A 51 -5.10 -18.72 -5.89
N ARG A 52 -6.16 -18.18 -5.27
CA ARG A 52 -6.08 -17.28 -4.12
C ARG A 52 -6.25 -18.04 -2.80
N GLN A 53 -5.37 -17.79 -1.85
CA GLN A 53 -5.49 -18.32 -0.47
C GLN A 53 -6.08 -17.31 0.51
N MET A 54 -6.39 -16.11 0.03
CA MET A 54 -6.96 -15.01 0.81
C MET A 54 -8.15 -14.44 0.04
N SER A 55 -9.23 -14.08 0.74
CA SER A 55 -10.35 -13.41 0.10
C SER A 55 -10.02 -11.96 -0.23
N PRO A 56 -10.47 -11.43 -1.39
CA PRO A 56 -10.19 -10.04 -1.78
C PRO A 56 -10.65 -9.02 -0.73
N GLY A 57 -11.73 -9.29 0.01
CA GLY A 57 -12.22 -8.41 1.07
C GLY A 57 -11.28 -8.29 2.28
N LEU A 58 -10.42 -9.27 2.54
CA LEU A 58 -9.53 -9.21 3.69
C LEU A 58 -8.41 -8.17 3.54
N VAL A 59 -8.19 -7.61 2.34
CA VAL A 59 -7.18 -6.54 2.17
C VAL A 59 -7.58 -5.26 2.91
N TRP A 60 -8.88 -5.04 3.14
CA TRP A 60 -9.40 -3.85 3.82
C TRP A 60 -8.99 -3.76 5.29
N LEU A 61 -8.62 -4.88 5.92
CA LEU A 61 -8.11 -4.88 7.29
C LEU A 61 -6.77 -4.11 7.42
N ASN A 62 -6.08 -3.85 6.30
CA ASN A 62 -4.89 -2.98 6.28
C ASN A 62 -5.21 -1.50 6.56
N LEU A 63 -6.49 -1.08 6.59
CA LEU A 63 -6.87 0.27 7.01
C LEU A 63 -6.84 0.46 8.54
N ILE A 64 -6.74 -0.63 9.31
CA ILE A 64 -6.70 -0.59 10.78
C ILE A 64 -5.24 -0.38 11.21
N PRO A 65 -4.83 0.79 11.74
CA PRO A 65 -3.42 1.20 11.80
C PRO A 65 -2.47 0.28 12.58
N ILE A 66 -2.92 -0.27 13.71
CA ILE A 66 -2.07 -1.16 14.54
C ILE A 66 -2.08 -2.58 13.97
N PHE A 67 -3.25 -3.04 13.52
CA PHE A 67 -3.40 -4.38 12.95
C PHE A 67 -2.68 -4.52 11.61
N SER A 68 -2.65 -3.46 10.80
CA SER A 68 -2.00 -3.42 9.51
C SER A 68 -0.50 -3.70 9.59
N LEU A 69 0.17 -3.41 10.71
CA LEU A 69 1.60 -3.66 10.88
C LEU A 69 1.97 -5.14 10.71
N GLY A 70 1.15 -6.06 11.23
CA GLY A 70 1.31 -7.49 10.99
C GLY A 70 0.58 -7.94 9.73
N TRP A 71 -0.65 -7.46 9.54
CA TRP A 71 -1.52 -7.92 8.46
C TRP A 71 -1.01 -7.60 7.06
N HIS A 72 -0.25 -6.52 6.92
CA HIS A 72 0.29 -6.13 5.62
C HIS A 72 1.29 -7.16 5.09
N PHE A 73 2.15 -7.75 5.96
CA PHE A 73 3.04 -8.84 5.58
C PHE A 73 2.28 -10.05 5.02
N TYR A 74 1.20 -10.44 5.71
CA TYR A 74 0.34 -11.53 5.26
C TYR A 74 -0.32 -11.18 3.91
N THR A 75 -0.86 -9.97 3.79
CA THR A 75 -1.54 -9.50 2.58
C THR A 75 -0.62 -9.53 1.36
N VAL A 76 0.58 -8.94 1.45
CA VAL A 76 1.52 -8.89 0.31
C VAL A 76 2.01 -10.28 -0.08
N ALA A 77 2.19 -11.19 0.89
CA ALA A 77 2.56 -12.57 0.62
C ALA A 77 1.44 -13.31 -0.14
N LYS A 78 0.20 -13.20 0.32
CA LYS A 78 -0.95 -13.87 -0.33
C LYS A 78 -1.29 -13.29 -1.69
N VAL A 79 -1.12 -11.99 -1.88
CA VAL A 79 -1.24 -11.37 -3.21
C VAL A 79 -0.17 -11.91 -4.16
N ALA A 80 1.09 -11.98 -3.74
CA ALA A 80 2.17 -12.48 -4.58
C ALA A 80 2.00 -13.97 -4.93
N GLU A 81 1.58 -14.80 -3.97
CA GLU A 81 1.23 -16.21 -4.19
C GLU A 81 0.10 -16.35 -5.21
N ALA A 82 -0.99 -15.59 -5.07
CA ALA A 82 -2.13 -15.64 -5.97
C ALA A 82 -1.76 -15.27 -7.42
N ILE A 83 -0.94 -14.22 -7.59
CA ILE A 83 -0.42 -13.81 -8.90
C ILE A 83 0.43 -14.95 -9.50
N ARG A 84 1.38 -15.50 -8.74
CA ARG A 84 2.25 -16.57 -9.22
C ARG A 84 1.47 -17.82 -9.63
N ASN A 85 0.49 -18.23 -8.82
CA ASN A 85 -0.38 -19.35 -9.11
C ASN A 85 -1.17 -19.13 -10.41
N LYS A 86 -1.71 -17.91 -10.61
CA LYS A 86 -2.44 -17.58 -11.84
C LYS A 86 -1.58 -17.68 -13.09
N TYR A 87 -0.33 -17.23 -13.00
CA TYR A 87 0.60 -17.32 -14.12
C TYR A 87 1.06 -18.75 -14.38
N ALA A 88 1.25 -19.55 -13.33
CA ALA A 88 1.56 -20.97 -13.46
C ALA A 88 0.40 -21.73 -14.13
N GLU A 89 -0.84 -21.44 -13.77
CA GLU A 89 -2.04 -21.96 -14.45
C GLU A 89 -2.06 -21.58 -15.94
N ALA A 90 -1.58 -20.38 -16.28
CA ALA A 90 -1.47 -19.91 -17.66
C ALA A 90 -0.24 -20.46 -18.42
N GLY A 91 0.57 -21.33 -17.82
CA GLY A 91 1.75 -21.93 -18.44
C GLY A 91 2.93 -20.96 -18.64
N VAL A 92 3.01 -19.89 -17.85
CA VAL A 92 4.14 -18.94 -17.89
C VAL A 92 5.21 -19.39 -16.89
N ASP A 93 6.35 -19.85 -17.40
CA ASP A 93 7.42 -20.48 -16.61
C ASP A 93 8.16 -19.54 -15.63
N ASP A 94 8.20 -18.23 -15.89
CA ASP A 94 8.75 -17.23 -14.95
C ASP A 94 7.88 -15.97 -14.86
N PRO A 95 6.86 -15.94 -13.96
CA PRO A 95 6.08 -14.73 -13.70
C PRO A 95 6.84 -13.66 -12.92
N GLY A 96 8.11 -13.91 -12.58
CA GLY A 96 8.84 -13.20 -11.56
C GLY A 96 8.29 -13.47 -10.16
N ASN A 97 8.69 -12.63 -9.21
CA ASN A 97 8.41 -12.82 -7.79
C ASN A 97 7.02 -12.39 -7.31
N GLY A 98 6.06 -12.13 -8.21
CA GLY A 98 4.71 -11.65 -7.84
C GLY A 98 4.69 -10.33 -7.06
N GLY A 99 5.80 -9.57 -7.08
CA GLY A 99 5.98 -8.36 -6.29
C GLY A 99 6.37 -8.58 -4.82
N TRP A 100 6.64 -9.82 -4.41
CA TRP A 100 6.89 -10.18 -3.00
C TRP A 100 8.02 -9.37 -2.32
N PRO A 101 9.23 -9.21 -2.90
CA PRO A 101 10.30 -8.47 -2.23
C PRO A 101 9.92 -7.01 -1.95
N LEU A 102 9.26 -6.34 -2.91
CA LEU A 102 8.82 -4.97 -2.73
C LEU A 102 7.73 -4.86 -1.65
N GLY A 103 6.75 -5.75 -1.68
CA GLY A 103 5.71 -5.80 -0.65
C GLY A 103 6.28 -6.06 0.75
N LEU A 104 7.28 -6.94 0.85
CA LEU A 104 8.01 -7.19 2.09
C LEU A 104 8.77 -5.94 2.56
N THR A 105 9.49 -5.26 1.66
CA THR A 105 10.19 -4.01 1.98
C THR A 105 9.22 -2.94 2.51
N VAL A 106 8.06 -2.75 1.86
CA VAL A 106 7.01 -1.84 2.35
C VAL A 106 6.53 -2.23 3.75
N SER A 107 6.33 -3.52 3.99
CA SER A 107 5.86 -4.02 5.29
C SER A 107 6.89 -3.76 6.40
N ILE A 108 8.17 -3.99 6.11
CA ILE A 108 9.27 -3.70 7.04
C ILE A 108 9.34 -2.19 7.33
N LEU A 109 9.31 -1.35 6.29
CA LEU A 109 9.39 0.11 6.45
C LEU A 109 8.21 0.68 7.26
N ASN A 110 7.01 0.11 7.13
CA ASN A 110 5.84 0.47 7.95
C ASN A 110 6.06 0.19 9.45
N VAL A 111 6.77 -0.88 9.80
CA VAL A 111 7.11 -1.16 11.21
C VAL A 111 8.21 -0.23 11.70
N VAL A 112 9.24 0.00 10.88
CA VAL A 112 10.39 0.84 11.24
C VAL A 112 10.00 2.29 11.50
N VAL A 113 9.06 2.85 10.74
CA VAL A 113 8.64 4.25 10.89
C VAL A 113 8.01 4.57 12.25
N ILE A 114 7.47 3.56 12.94
CA ILE A 114 6.85 3.69 14.27
C ILE A 114 7.91 3.68 15.38
N LEU A 115 9.07 3.08 15.13
CA LEU A 115 10.14 3.08 16.11
C LEU A 115 10.65 4.52 16.31
N PRO A 116 10.83 4.99 17.56
CA PRO A 116 11.27 6.34 17.85
C PRO A 116 12.78 6.48 17.61
N ILE A 117 13.21 6.37 16.34
CA ILE A 117 14.61 6.52 15.93
C ILE A 117 14.82 7.97 15.46
N PRO A 118 15.59 8.78 16.22
CA PRO A 118 15.77 10.19 15.90
C PRO A 118 16.44 10.38 14.52
N PHE A 119 16.01 11.43 13.79
CA PHE A 119 16.48 11.84 12.45
C PHE A 119 16.25 10.87 11.27
N ILE A 120 16.02 9.59 11.53
CA ILE A 120 15.84 8.56 10.49
C ILE A 120 14.39 8.49 9.99
N ASN A 121 13.41 8.80 10.85
CA ASN A 121 12.00 8.62 10.52
C ASN A 121 11.53 9.43 9.30
N MET A 122 12.09 10.62 9.07
CA MET A 122 11.74 11.40 7.87
C MET A 122 12.25 10.74 6.58
N LEU A 123 13.48 10.24 6.59
CA LEU A 123 14.06 9.54 5.44
C LEU A 123 13.34 8.21 5.20
N VAL A 124 13.01 7.48 6.26
CA VAL A 124 12.23 6.24 6.20
C VAL A 124 10.83 6.49 5.66
N ALA A 125 10.16 7.57 6.06
CA ALA A 125 8.83 7.92 5.55
C ALA A 125 8.84 8.20 4.04
N ILE A 126 9.86 8.93 3.55
CA ILE A 126 10.04 9.17 2.11
C ILE A 126 10.33 7.86 1.37
N ALA A 127 11.26 7.05 1.88
CA ALA A 127 11.58 5.76 1.29
C ALA A 127 10.36 4.83 1.26
N LEU A 128 9.57 4.79 2.34
CA LEU A 128 8.33 4.04 2.44
C LEU A 128 7.35 4.48 1.34
N LEU A 129 7.12 5.79 1.18
CA LEU A 129 6.22 6.32 0.16
C LEU A 129 6.68 5.89 -1.25
N VAL A 130 7.97 6.05 -1.57
CA VAL A 130 8.51 5.70 -2.89
C VAL A 130 8.38 4.20 -3.17
N VAL A 131 8.84 3.34 -2.25
CA VAL A 131 8.79 1.88 -2.43
C VAL A 131 7.35 1.38 -2.48
N TRP A 132 6.44 1.99 -1.70
CA TRP A 132 5.02 1.68 -1.73
C TRP A 132 4.37 2.01 -3.08
N ILE A 133 4.67 3.17 -3.66
CA ILE A 133 4.20 3.52 -5.02
C ILE A 133 4.77 2.56 -6.06
N ILE A 134 6.06 2.21 -5.99
CA ILE A 134 6.68 1.24 -6.92
C ILE A 134 6.01 -0.13 -6.80
N TYR A 135 5.77 -0.61 -5.58
CA TYR A 135 5.05 -1.85 -5.33
C TYR A 135 3.64 -1.80 -5.93
N TRP A 136 2.90 -0.71 -5.69
CA TRP A 136 1.55 -0.53 -6.20
C TRP A 136 1.49 -0.56 -7.74
N VAL A 137 2.37 0.20 -8.41
CA VAL A 137 2.48 0.21 -9.88
C VAL A 137 2.81 -1.20 -10.40
N LYS A 138 3.69 -1.93 -9.72
CA LYS A 138 4.02 -3.32 -10.08
C LYS A 138 2.79 -4.25 -9.99
N ILE A 139 1.99 -4.15 -8.93
CA ILE A 139 0.74 -4.92 -8.81
C ILE A 139 -0.27 -4.52 -9.89
N ALA A 140 -0.39 -3.23 -10.22
CA ALA A 140 -1.24 -2.78 -11.32
C ALA A 140 -0.80 -3.38 -12.68
N GLY A 141 0.50 -3.52 -12.91
CA GLY A 141 1.06 -4.23 -14.05
C GLY A 141 0.62 -5.70 -14.11
N TYR A 142 0.76 -6.42 -12.99
CA TYR A 142 0.27 -7.81 -12.89
C TYR A 142 -1.24 -7.92 -13.13
N ASN A 143 -2.03 -6.99 -12.60
CA ASN A 143 -3.47 -6.95 -12.83
C ASN A 143 -3.82 -6.81 -14.32
N LYS A 144 -3.10 -5.95 -15.04
CA LYS A 144 -3.31 -5.78 -16.49
C LYS A 144 -2.99 -7.07 -17.25
N ALA A 145 -1.88 -7.72 -16.92
CA ALA A 145 -1.45 -8.95 -17.56
C ALA A 145 -2.39 -10.14 -17.26
N MET A 146 -2.81 -10.34 -16.01
CA MET A 146 -3.79 -11.37 -15.66
C MET A 146 -5.14 -11.12 -16.33
N ALA A 147 -5.58 -9.85 -16.44
CA ALA A 147 -6.81 -9.51 -17.15
C ALA A 147 -6.72 -9.87 -18.65
N SER A 148 -5.56 -9.69 -19.29
CA SER A 148 -5.38 -10.13 -20.69
C SER A 148 -5.35 -11.65 -20.85
N MET A 149 -4.88 -12.40 -19.86
CA MET A 149 -4.91 -13.87 -19.87
C MET A 149 -6.33 -14.43 -19.75
N ALA A 150 -7.23 -13.70 -19.09
CA ALA A 150 -8.62 -14.08 -18.93
C ALA A 150 -9.51 -13.70 -20.13
N ALA A 151 -9.02 -12.85 -21.05
CA ALA A 151 -9.72 -12.56 -22.29
C ALA A 151 -9.58 -13.76 -23.25
N PRO A 152 -10.68 -14.28 -23.83
CA PRO A 152 -10.59 -15.36 -24.80
C PRO A 152 -9.68 -14.95 -25.96
N ALA A 153 -8.84 -15.87 -26.42
CA ALA A 153 -8.04 -15.69 -27.63
C ALA A 153 -8.97 -15.60 -28.84
N THR A 154 -9.50 -14.41 -29.12
CA THR A 154 -10.18 -14.11 -30.38
C THR A 154 -9.19 -13.39 -31.29
N ALA A 155 -8.46 -14.17 -32.08
CA ALA A 155 -7.90 -13.77 -33.36
C ALA A 155 -7.64 -15.05 -34.19
#